data_AF-A0A0G1MBI9-F1
#
_entry.id   AF-A0A0G1MBI9-F1
#
_cell.length_a   1.000
_cell.length_b   1.000
_cell.length_c   1.000
_cell.angle_alpha   90.00
_cell.angle_beta   90.00
_cell.angle_gamma   90.00
#
_symmetry.space_group_name_H-M   'P 1'
#
loop_
_entity.id
_entity.type
_entity.pdbx_description
1 polymer ?
#
loop_
_entity_poly.entity_id
_entity_poly.type
_entity_poly.pdbx_seq_one_letter_code
_entity_poly.pdbx_strand_id
1 'polypeptide(L)'
;MLRLQKRFKNIISQKKEIKNNKFFLNPAGNTANTSYKKSVLDKFGGFDEFINFVGLVDWELKARIMKSGHSLLYVPFTVLHLKPLGYYQVMRKFFNHGRGTYHLTQKNPELLPFYCPSIFKYWFTIKRLGTLNELIRQPPFKKNMAMIQATCFSDFCLVRLGWEFQKIWELCDKILGNRNQPV
;
A
#
# COMPACT_ATOMS: atom_id res chain seq x y z
N MET A 1 -15.85 24.51 -18.40
CA MET A 1 -15.49 24.66 -16.97
C MET A 1 -16.67 24.43 -16.00
N LEU A 2 -17.81 25.09 -16.16
CA LEU A 2 -18.96 25.00 -15.23
C LEU A 2 -19.58 23.60 -15.05
N ARG A 3 -19.56 22.74 -16.08
CA ARG A 3 -20.03 21.34 -15.99
C ARG A 3 -19.13 20.45 -15.13
N LEU A 4 -17.82 20.70 -15.11
CA LEU A 4 -16.88 19.98 -14.23
C LEU A 4 -17.12 20.37 -12.78
N GLN A 5 -17.27 21.66 -12.48
CA GLN A 5 -17.55 22.16 -11.13
C GLN A 5 -18.86 21.61 -10.52
N LYS A 6 -19.93 21.50 -11.33
CA LYS A 6 -21.20 20.88 -10.89
C LYS A 6 -21.05 19.37 -10.61
N ARG A 7 -20.29 18.65 -11.45
CA ARG A 7 -20.02 17.21 -11.27
C ARG A 7 -19.11 16.95 -10.05
N PHE A 8 -18.14 17.83 -9.80
CA PHE A 8 -17.32 17.83 -8.58
C PHE A 8 -18.17 18.06 -7.32
N LYS A 9 -19.06 19.07 -7.31
CA LYS A 9 -19.97 19.32 -6.17
C LYS A 9 -20.86 18.12 -5.83
N ASN A 10 -21.40 17.43 -6.83
CA ASN A 10 -22.25 16.24 -6.59
C ASN A 10 -21.46 15.02 -6.09
N ILE A 11 -20.19 14.84 -6.49
CA ILE A 11 -19.32 13.78 -5.96
C ILE A 11 -18.90 14.08 -4.51
N ILE A 12 -18.67 15.35 -4.18
CA ILE A 12 -18.35 15.80 -2.81
C ILE A 12 -19.55 15.57 -1.86
N SER A 13 -20.78 15.69 -2.36
CA SER A 13 -22.02 15.58 -1.58
C SER A 13 -22.31 14.20 -0.96
N GLN A 14 -21.72 13.10 -1.46
CA GLN A 14 -22.10 11.73 -1.04
C GLN A 14 -21.09 11.02 -0.10
N LYS A 15 -20.21 11.75 0.58
CA LYS A 15 -18.94 11.15 0.94
C LYS A 15 -18.51 11.54 2.35
N LYS A 16 -18.91 10.71 3.32
CA LYS A 16 -18.67 10.88 4.76
C LYS A 16 -17.17 10.89 5.07
N GLU A 17 -16.72 11.92 5.79
CA GLU A 17 -15.36 12.01 6.33
C GLU A 17 -15.09 10.86 7.30
N ILE A 18 -13.85 10.35 7.30
CA ILE A 18 -13.43 9.28 8.22
C ILE A 18 -12.28 9.80 9.07
N LYS A 19 -12.48 9.85 10.38
CA LYS A 19 -11.45 10.24 11.35
C LYS A 19 -11.31 9.14 12.39
N ASN A 20 -10.19 8.41 12.34
CA ASN A 20 -9.86 7.41 13.35
C ASN A 20 -8.34 7.17 13.40
N ASN A 21 -7.88 6.46 14.42
CA ASN A 21 -6.50 6.04 14.63
C ASN A 21 -6.28 4.55 14.34
N LYS A 22 -7.22 3.90 13.64
CA LYS A 22 -7.14 2.47 13.31
C LYS A 22 -6.50 2.32 11.94
N PHE A 23 -5.25 1.85 11.92
CA PHE A 23 -4.41 1.73 10.72
C PHE A 23 -5.14 1.15 9.49
N PHE A 24 -5.84 0.03 9.67
CA PHE A 24 -6.55 -0.68 8.61
C PHE A 24 -7.90 -0.08 8.21
N LEU A 25 -8.54 0.67 9.11
CA LEU A 25 -9.86 1.27 8.87
C LEU A 25 -9.77 2.73 8.42
N ASN A 26 -8.58 3.32 8.46
CA ASN A 26 -8.35 4.67 7.97
C ASN A 26 -7.75 4.63 6.57
N PRO A 27 -8.46 5.10 5.53
CA PRO A 27 -7.92 5.17 4.18
C PRO A 27 -6.95 6.35 3.93
N ALA A 28 -6.81 7.30 4.87
CA ALA A 28 -5.81 8.38 4.76
C ALA A 28 -4.37 7.88 4.96
N GLY A 29 -3.39 8.72 4.58
CA GLY A 29 -1.96 8.46 4.80
C GLY A 29 -1.28 7.70 3.66
N ASN A 30 -1.77 7.85 2.43
CA ASN A 30 -1.02 7.46 1.22
C ASN A 30 -0.26 8.68 0.68
N THR A 31 0.86 8.43 -0.02
CA THR A 31 1.82 9.44 -0.50
C THR A 31 1.24 10.55 -1.35
N ALA A 32 0.17 10.28 -2.09
CA ALA A 32 -0.51 11.31 -2.85
C ALA A 32 -1.56 12.00 -1.96
N ASN A 33 -1.49 13.32 -1.87
CA ASN A 33 -2.54 14.17 -1.29
C ASN A 33 -2.78 13.95 0.22
N THR A 34 -1.71 13.80 0.99
CA THR A 34 -1.76 13.80 2.47
C THR A 34 -1.00 15.00 3.02
N SER A 35 -1.57 15.67 4.03
CA SER A 35 -0.92 16.77 4.74
C SER A 35 -0.79 16.43 6.22
N TYR A 36 0.36 16.73 6.80
CA TYR A 36 0.64 16.55 8.23
C TYR A 36 0.86 17.91 8.89
N LYS A 37 0.45 18.04 10.15
CA LYS A 37 0.86 19.19 10.97
C LYS A 37 2.36 19.11 11.21
N LYS A 38 3.07 20.24 11.09
CA LYS A 38 4.51 20.32 11.37
C LYS A 38 4.84 19.77 12.76
N SER A 39 4.10 20.18 13.79
CA SER A 39 4.30 19.70 15.16
C SER A 39 4.16 18.19 15.33
N VAL A 40 3.35 17.53 14.49
CA VAL A 40 3.24 16.06 14.48
C VAL A 40 4.47 15.46 13.81
N LEU A 41 4.90 15.99 12.67
CA LEU A 41 6.12 15.51 12.01
C LEU A 41 7.35 15.68 12.91
N ASP A 42 7.53 16.84 13.53
CA ASP A 42 8.64 17.12 14.45
C ASP A 42 8.62 16.14 15.63
N LYS A 43 7.44 15.88 16.21
CA LYS A 43 7.26 14.94 17.33
C LYS A 43 7.64 13.51 16.96
N PHE A 44 7.40 13.08 15.74
CA PHE A 44 7.70 11.73 15.27
C PHE A 44 8.99 11.67 14.43
N GLY A 45 9.77 12.74 14.31
CA GLY A 45 11.02 12.74 13.55
C GLY A 45 10.83 12.54 12.03
N GLY A 46 9.67 12.90 11.48
CA GLY A 46 9.42 12.87 10.04
C GLY A 46 9.38 11.46 9.43
N PHE A 47 9.66 11.38 8.12
CA PHE A 47 9.72 10.13 7.37
C PHE A 47 11.02 9.39 7.65
N ASP A 48 10.97 8.07 7.62
CA ASP A 48 12.15 7.24 7.78
C ASP A 48 12.96 7.16 6.47
N GLU A 49 14.12 7.82 6.45
CA GLU A 49 15.02 7.88 5.29
C GLU A 49 15.68 6.53 4.97
N PHE A 50 15.62 5.56 5.89
CA PHE A 50 16.10 4.20 5.62
C PHE A 50 15.11 3.39 4.76
N ILE A 51 13.87 3.87 4.59
CA ILE A 51 12.84 3.20 3.76
C ILE A 51 12.69 3.94 2.43
N ASN A 52 13.48 3.52 1.44
CA ASN A 52 13.45 4.10 0.09
C ASN A 52 12.39 3.47 -0.84
N PHE A 53 11.38 2.82 -0.28
CA PHE A 53 10.32 2.17 -1.04
C PHE A 53 9.04 3.03 -1.09
N VAL A 54 8.73 3.52 -2.29
CA VAL A 54 7.54 4.37 -2.55
C VAL A 54 6.26 3.66 -2.10
N GLY A 55 5.45 4.37 -1.30
CA GLY A 55 4.18 3.90 -0.76
C GLY A 55 4.29 3.11 0.56
N LEU A 56 5.51 2.86 1.05
CA LEU A 56 5.74 2.15 2.31
C LEU A 56 6.32 3.06 3.40
N VAL A 57 7.10 4.07 3.00
CA VAL A 57 7.57 5.14 3.90
C VAL A 57 6.39 5.88 4.56
N ASP A 58 5.33 6.14 3.80
CA ASP A 58 4.10 6.77 4.29
C ASP A 58 3.32 5.89 5.26
N TRP A 59 3.28 4.59 4.98
CA TRP A 59 2.61 3.61 5.84
C TRP A 59 3.35 3.43 7.15
N GLU A 60 4.67 3.48 7.12
CA GLU A 60 5.49 3.46 8.33
C GLU A 60 5.20 4.68 9.22
N LEU A 61 5.25 5.89 8.65
CA LEU A 61 4.93 7.12 9.38
C LEU A 61 3.50 7.10 9.91
N LYS A 62 2.54 6.67 9.08
CA LYS A 62 1.14 6.49 9.47
C LYS A 62 1.01 5.52 10.65
N ALA A 63 1.70 4.38 10.62
CA ALA A 63 1.67 3.39 11.69
C ALA A 63 2.17 3.99 13.01
N ARG A 64 3.31 4.69 13.00
CA ARG A 64 3.87 5.38 14.19
C ARG A 64 2.92 6.43 14.75
N ILE A 65 2.39 7.31 13.89
CA ILE A 65 1.43 8.34 14.30
C ILE A 65 0.18 7.70 14.90
N MET A 66 -0.40 6.68 14.27
CA MET A 66 -1.63 6.05 14.76
C MET A 66 -1.44 5.24 16.05
N LYS A 67 -0.30 4.56 16.19
CA LYS A 67 0.06 3.81 17.40
C LYS A 67 0.18 4.70 18.63
N SER A 68 0.55 5.97 18.44
CA SER A 68 0.56 6.98 19.50
C SER A 68 -0.82 7.61 19.81
N GLY A 69 -1.90 7.10 19.21
CA GLY A 69 -3.27 7.53 19.44
C GLY A 69 -3.74 8.67 18.53
N HIS A 70 -2.88 9.25 17.70
CA HIS A 70 -3.29 10.31 16.76
C HIS A 70 -4.15 9.74 15.63
N SER A 71 -5.17 10.51 15.24
CA SER A 71 -6.04 10.15 14.12
C SER A 71 -5.68 10.91 12.86
N LEU A 72 -5.82 10.27 11.69
CA LEU A 72 -5.82 10.97 10.41
C LEU A 72 -7.25 11.27 9.97
N LEU A 73 -7.45 12.42 9.32
CA LEU A 73 -8.70 12.77 8.67
C LEU A 73 -8.61 12.35 7.20
N TYR A 74 -9.47 11.43 6.79
CA TYR A 74 -9.70 11.14 5.39
C TYR A 74 -10.86 11.97 4.87
N VAL A 75 -10.54 12.83 3.90
CA VAL A 75 -11.51 13.51 3.07
C VAL A 75 -11.56 12.75 1.75
N PRO A 76 -12.72 12.23 1.32
CA PRO A 76 -12.86 11.41 0.11
C PRO A 76 -12.80 12.23 -1.19
N PHE A 77 -11.72 12.99 -1.35
CA PHE A 77 -11.43 13.80 -2.52
C PHE A 77 -10.65 12.99 -3.56
N THR A 78 -11.10 13.01 -4.81
CA THR A 78 -10.44 12.28 -5.90
C THR A 78 -9.36 13.16 -6.53
N VAL A 79 -8.13 12.64 -6.62
CA VAL A 79 -7.02 13.29 -7.32
C VAL A 79 -6.61 12.42 -8.51
N LEU A 80 -6.31 13.06 -9.64
CA LEU A 80 -5.74 12.37 -10.81
C LEU A 80 -4.23 12.19 -10.61
N HIS A 81 -3.76 10.94 -10.59
CA HIS A 81 -2.35 10.63 -10.46
C HIS A 81 -1.83 10.00 -11.76
N LEU A 82 -1.04 10.75 -12.53
CA LEU A 82 -0.42 10.25 -13.75
C LEU A 82 0.78 9.37 -13.36
N LYS A 83 0.81 8.12 -13.81
CA LYS A 83 1.93 7.22 -13.57
C LYS A 83 2.29 6.49 -14.86
N PRO A 84 3.57 6.40 -15.24
CA PRO A 84 3.98 5.55 -16.35
C PRO A 84 3.72 4.09 -15.96
N LEU A 85 3.00 3.36 -16.83
CA LEU A 85 2.57 1.98 -16.62
C LEU A 85 3.28 1.01 -17.58
N GLY A 86 4.57 1.20 -17.83
CA GLY A 86 5.35 0.23 -18.59
C GLY A 86 5.60 -1.06 -17.78
N TYR A 87 5.82 -2.18 -18.48
CA TYR A 87 5.98 -3.50 -17.86
C TYR A 87 7.10 -3.52 -16.81
N TYR A 88 8.25 -2.91 -17.10
CA TYR A 88 9.39 -2.85 -16.19
C TYR A 88 9.06 -2.05 -14.93
N GLN A 89 8.37 -0.92 -15.07
CA GLN A 89 7.95 -0.09 -13.94
C GLN A 89 6.96 -0.83 -13.05
N VAL A 90 6.05 -1.62 -13.64
CA VAL A 90 5.11 -2.46 -12.91
C VAL A 90 5.86 -3.56 -12.13
N MET A 91 6.77 -4.28 -12.78
CA MET A 91 7.57 -5.32 -12.11
C MET A 91 8.39 -4.76 -10.96
N ARG A 92 9.12 -3.67 -11.20
CA ARG A 92 9.91 -2.97 -10.18
C ARG A 92 9.03 -2.50 -9.02
N LYS A 93 7.81 -1.99 -9.29
CA LYS A 93 6.87 -1.56 -8.26
C LYS A 93 6.49 -2.71 -7.33
N PHE A 94 6.10 -3.87 -7.86
CA PHE A 94 5.68 -5.00 -7.04
C PHE A 94 6.85 -5.65 -6.28
N PHE A 95 8.01 -5.76 -6.92
CA PHE A 95 9.22 -6.23 -6.25
C PHE A 95 9.61 -5.31 -5.08
N ASN A 96 9.67 -3.99 -5.31
CA ASN A 96 9.94 -3.00 -4.26
C ASN A 96 8.84 -2.98 -3.19
N HIS A 97 7.59 -3.26 -3.56
CA HIS A 97 6.52 -3.41 -2.59
C HIS A 97 6.79 -4.56 -1.62
N GLY A 98 7.23 -5.71 -2.13
CA GLY A 98 7.65 -6.85 -1.31
C GLY A 98 8.80 -6.53 -0.35
N ARG A 99 9.81 -5.81 -0.84
CA ARG A 99 10.94 -5.37 -0.01
C ARG A 99 10.49 -4.44 1.13
N GLY A 100 9.69 -3.43 0.80
CA GLY A 100 9.27 -2.47 1.82
C GLY A 100 8.20 -3.00 2.78
N THR A 101 7.36 -3.97 2.37
CA THR A 101 6.44 -4.62 3.32
C THR A 101 7.20 -5.47 4.33
N TYR A 102 8.28 -6.12 3.92
CA TYR A 102 9.17 -6.80 4.87
C TYR A 102 9.69 -5.80 5.93
N HIS A 103 10.27 -4.67 5.53
CA HIS A 103 10.72 -3.59 6.43
C HIS A 103 9.62 -3.09 7.36
N LEU A 104 8.44 -2.80 6.80
CA LEU A 104 7.28 -2.32 7.55
C LEU A 104 6.89 -3.32 8.66
N THR A 105 6.92 -4.61 8.37
CA THR A 105 6.55 -5.67 9.34
C THR A 105 7.64 -5.96 10.37
N GLN A 106 8.92 -5.71 10.06
CA GLN A 106 9.97 -5.76 11.07
C GLN A 106 9.76 -4.66 12.12
N LYS A 107 9.40 -3.45 11.68
CA LYS A 107 9.12 -2.32 12.58
C LYS A 107 7.78 -2.40 13.29
N ASN A 108 6.79 -3.01 12.65
CA ASN A 108 5.43 -3.15 13.15
C ASN A 108 4.99 -4.63 13.02
N PRO A 109 5.43 -5.51 13.94
CA PRO A 109 5.11 -6.95 13.89
C PRO A 109 3.61 -7.25 13.85
N GLU A 110 2.77 -6.37 14.40
CA GLU A 110 1.31 -6.45 14.34
C GLU A 110 0.76 -6.41 12.90
N LEU A 111 1.53 -5.88 11.94
CA LEU A 111 1.16 -5.80 10.53
C LEU A 111 1.55 -7.07 9.75
N LEU A 112 2.38 -7.95 10.31
CA LEU A 112 2.86 -9.17 9.66
C LEU A 112 1.72 -10.07 9.15
N PRO A 113 0.66 -10.36 9.92
CA PRO A 113 -0.45 -11.19 9.47
C PRO A 113 -1.21 -10.59 8.29
N PHE A 114 -1.02 -9.32 7.97
CA PHE A 114 -1.69 -8.64 6.87
C PHE A 114 -0.80 -8.57 5.63
N TYR A 115 0.46 -8.17 5.79
CA TYR A 115 1.36 -7.90 4.67
C TYR A 115 2.30 -9.04 4.29
N CYS A 116 2.46 -10.07 5.13
CA CYS A 116 3.27 -11.22 4.76
C CYS A 116 2.69 -11.89 3.48
N PRO A 117 3.48 -12.01 2.40
CA PRO A 117 3.07 -12.66 1.17
C PRO A 117 2.96 -14.16 1.42
N SER A 118 1.73 -14.64 1.59
CA SER A 118 1.39 -16.04 1.85
C SER A 118 0.57 -16.61 0.69
N ILE A 119 0.94 -17.80 0.23
CA ILE A 119 0.23 -18.50 -0.85
C ILE A 119 -1.23 -18.79 -0.48
N PHE A 120 -1.51 -19.06 0.80
CA PHE A 120 -2.86 -19.28 1.29
C PHE A 120 -3.71 -18.02 1.19
N LYS A 121 -3.15 -16.85 1.52
CA LYS A 121 -3.84 -15.56 1.34
C LYS A 121 -4.11 -15.27 -0.12
N TYR A 122 -3.13 -15.52 -0.99
CA TYR A 122 -3.31 -15.39 -2.43
C TYR A 122 -4.50 -16.23 -2.90
N TRP A 123 -4.52 -17.52 -2.55
CA TRP A 123 -5.59 -18.42 -2.94
C TRP A 123 -6.96 -18.00 -2.39
N PHE A 124 -7.00 -17.55 -1.13
CA PHE A 124 -8.21 -17.02 -0.51
C PHE A 124 -8.73 -15.77 -1.24
N THR A 125 -7.83 -14.85 -1.63
CA THR A 125 -8.20 -13.67 -2.42
C THR A 125 -8.74 -14.06 -3.80
N ILE A 126 -8.11 -15.00 -4.50
CA ILE A 126 -8.61 -15.50 -5.79
C ILE A 126 -10.00 -16.13 -5.64
N LYS A 127 -10.20 -16.96 -4.62
CA LYS A 127 -11.52 -17.54 -4.33
C LYS A 127 -12.58 -16.48 -4.04
N ARG A 128 -12.24 -15.48 -3.22
CA ARG A 128 -13.13 -14.37 -2.89
C ARG A 128 -13.47 -13.51 -4.11
N LEU A 129 -12.51 -13.30 -5.02
CA LEU A 129 -12.76 -12.61 -6.29
C LEU A 129 -13.66 -13.44 -7.22
N GLY A 130 -13.52 -14.78 -7.20
CA GLY A 130 -14.44 -15.68 -7.88
C GLY A 130 -15.88 -15.53 -7.39
N THR A 131 -16.09 -15.56 -6.07
CA THR A 131 -17.43 -15.41 -5.48
C THR A 131 -18.01 -14.00 -5.63
N LEU A 132 -17.19 -12.94 -5.56
CA LEU A 132 -17.64 -11.57 -5.84
C LEU A 132 -18.07 -11.40 -7.31
N ASN A 133 -17.37 -12.05 -8.24
CA ASN A 133 -17.73 -12.03 -9.66
C ASN A 133 -19.04 -12.78 -9.94
N GLU A 134 -19.38 -13.79 -9.15
CA GLU A 134 -20.70 -14.42 -9.22
C GLU A 134 -21.82 -13.46 -8.77
N LEU A 135 -21.53 -12.59 -7.80
CA LEU A 135 -22.43 -11.54 -7.32
C LEU A 135 -22.60 -10.39 -8.34
N ILE A 136 -21.53 -10.05 -9.08
CA ILE A 136 -21.49 -8.95 -10.06
C ILE A 136 -21.64 -9.54 -11.48
N ARG A 137 -22.84 -10.07 -11.79
CA ARG A 137 -23.23 -10.47 -13.16
C ARG A 137 -23.42 -9.26 -14.08
N GLN A 138 -22.36 -8.55 -14.42
CA GLN A 138 -22.38 -7.59 -15.52
C GLN A 138 -21.45 -8.03 -16.67
N PRO A 139 -21.94 -8.15 -17.91
CA PRO A 139 -21.10 -8.45 -19.08
C PRO A 139 -20.28 -7.19 -19.39
N PRO A 140 -18.97 -7.19 -19.10
CA PRO A 140 -17.97 -7.92 -19.90
C PRO A 140 -16.92 -8.71 -19.06
N PHE A 141 -17.09 -8.84 -17.74
CA PHE A 141 -16.03 -9.35 -16.84
C PHE A 141 -15.67 -10.84 -17.01
N LYS A 142 -16.56 -11.69 -17.55
CA LYS A 142 -16.33 -13.14 -17.67
C LYS A 142 -15.14 -13.52 -18.57
N LYS A 143 -14.85 -12.76 -19.62
CA LYS A 143 -13.81 -13.14 -20.61
C LYS A 143 -12.37 -12.96 -20.12
N ASN A 144 -12.15 -12.28 -19.00
CA ASN A 144 -10.81 -11.93 -18.53
C ASN A 144 -10.42 -12.54 -17.18
N MET A 145 -11.19 -13.50 -16.64
CA MET A 145 -10.88 -14.08 -15.33
C MET A 145 -9.51 -14.75 -15.29
N ALA A 146 -9.17 -15.55 -16.29
CA ALA A 146 -7.85 -16.20 -16.37
C ALA A 146 -6.71 -15.17 -16.42
N MET A 147 -6.91 -14.06 -17.14
CA MET A 147 -5.96 -12.96 -17.20
C MET A 147 -5.84 -12.25 -15.84
N ILE A 148 -6.96 -11.98 -15.15
CA ILE A 148 -6.94 -11.39 -13.80
C ILE A 148 -6.20 -12.30 -12.82
N GLN A 149 -6.48 -13.61 -12.87
CA GLN A 149 -5.80 -14.61 -12.04
C GLN A 149 -4.30 -14.65 -12.34
N ALA A 150 -3.90 -14.65 -13.62
CA ALA A 150 -2.50 -14.61 -14.03
C ALA A 150 -1.80 -13.35 -13.53
N THR A 151 -2.43 -12.17 -13.66
CA THR A 151 -1.88 -10.90 -13.15
C THR A 151 -1.76 -10.90 -11.64
N CYS A 152 -2.79 -11.35 -10.91
CA CYS A 152 -2.71 -11.48 -9.45
C CYS A 152 -1.62 -12.46 -9.01
N PHE A 153 -1.43 -13.55 -9.76
CA PHE A 153 -0.36 -14.52 -9.50
C PHE A 153 1.02 -13.90 -9.74
N SER A 154 1.21 -13.19 -10.85
CA SER A 154 2.48 -12.49 -11.13
C SER A 154 2.79 -11.44 -10.06
N ASP A 155 1.78 -10.68 -9.63
CA ASP A 155 1.93 -9.70 -8.56
C ASP A 155 2.36 -10.37 -7.25
N PHE A 156 1.71 -11.50 -6.89
CA PHE A 156 2.08 -12.29 -5.72
C PHE A 156 3.53 -12.79 -5.81
N CYS A 157 3.94 -13.37 -6.95
CA CYS A 157 5.29 -13.85 -7.16
C CYS A 157 6.32 -12.73 -7.01
N LEU A 158 6.08 -11.56 -7.62
CA LEU A 158 6.99 -10.42 -7.55
C LEU A 158 7.12 -9.85 -6.13
N VAL A 159 5.99 -9.72 -5.41
CA VAL A 159 5.99 -9.28 -4.00
C VAL A 159 6.71 -10.30 -3.12
N ARG A 160 6.46 -11.61 -3.33
CA ARG A 160 7.13 -12.68 -2.59
C ARG A 160 8.63 -12.72 -2.84
N LEU A 161 9.06 -12.55 -4.09
CA LEU A 161 10.47 -12.46 -4.48
C LEU A 161 11.14 -11.25 -3.82
N GLY A 162 10.50 -10.08 -3.85
CA GLY A 162 11.01 -8.88 -3.17
C GLY A 162 11.15 -9.07 -1.66
N TRP A 163 10.19 -9.73 -1.02
CA TRP A 163 10.24 -10.05 0.40
C TRP A 163 11.43 -10.94 0.77
N GLU A 164 11.59 -12.07 0.09
CA GLU A 164 12.69 -13.01 0.37
C GLU A 164 14.05 -12.40 0.04
N PHE A 165 14.14 -11.61 -1.05
CA PHE A 165 15.35 -10.86 -1.38
C PHE A 165 15.76 -9.95 -0.22
N GLN A 166 14.82 -9.16 0.33
CA GLN A 166 15.13 -8.25 1.43
C GLN A 166 15.55 -9.00 2.71
N LYS A 167 14.90 -10.12 3.00
CA LYS A 167 15.24 -10.98 4.13
C LYS A 167 16.67 -11.53 4.02
N ILE A 168 17.04 -12.04 2.84
CA ILE A 168 18.40 -12.56 2.58
C ILE A 168 19.42 -11.42 2.66
N TRP A 169 19.12 -10.28 2.05
CA TRP A 169 19.98 -9.10 2.06
C TRP A 169 20.36 -8.68 3.48
N GLU A 170 19.39 -8.55 4.38
CA GLU A 170 19.65 -8.20 5.78
C GLU A 170 20.40 -9.28 6.56
N LEU A 171 20.18 -10.55 6.22
CA LEU A 171 20.94 -11.63 6.83
C LEU A 171 22.41 -11.56 6.43
N CYS A 172 22.68 -11.33 5.14
CA CYS A 172 24.03 -11.12 4.63
C CYS A 172 24.69 -9.90 5.27
N ASP A 173 23.97 -8.78 5.37
CA ASP A 173 24.48 -7.54 5.97
C ASP A 173 24.86 -7.73 7.44
N LYS A 174 24.04 -8.47 8.21
CA LYS A 174 24.33 -8.85 9.59
C LYS A 174 25.56 -9.76 9.72
N ILE A 175 25.74 -10.72 8.82
CA ILE A 175 26.87 -11.65 8.82
C ILE A 175 28.17 -10.91 8.45
N LEU A 176 28.11 -10.00 7.48
CA LEU A 176 29.26 -9.26 6.98
C LEU A 176 29.69 -8.10 7.89
N GLY A 177 28.96 -7.83 8.98
CA GLY A 177 29.28 -6.77 9.93
C GLY A 177 29.14 -5.35 9.37
N ASN A 178 28.54 -5.19 8.19
CA ASN A 178 28.31 -3.88 7.58
C ASN A 178 27.13 -3.19 8.27
N ARG A 179 27.37 -2.57 9.43
CA ARG A 179 26.44 -1.56 9.92
C ARG A 179 26.71 -0.27 9.14
N ASN A 180 25.71 0.13 8.34
CA ASN A 180 25.54 1.43 7.69
C ASN A 180 26.07 1.54 6.25
N GLN A 181 25.29 1.10 5.27
CA GLN A 181 25.18 1.85 4.01
C GLN A 181 23.71 1.90 3.53
N PRO A 182 23.19 3.09 3.16
CA PRO A 182 21.86 3.22 2.59
C PRO A 182 21.82 2.63 1.17
N VAL A 183 20.73 1.92 0.84
CA VAL A 183 20.41 1.43 -0.53
C VAL A 183 19.33 2.31 -1.15
#